data_AF-A0A943NYH9-F1
#
_entry.id   AF-A0A943NYH9-F1
#
_cell.length_a   1.000
_cell.length_b   1.000
_cell.length_c   1.000
_cell.angle_alpha   90.00
_cell.angle_beta   90.00
_cell.angle_gamma   90.00
#
_symmetry.space_group_name_H-M   'P 1'
#
loop_
_entity.id
_entity.type
_entity.pdbx_description
1 polymer ?
#
loop_
_entity_poly.entity_id
_entity_poly.type
_entity_poly.pdbx_seq_one_letter_code
_entity_poly.pdbx_strand_id
1 'polypeptide(L)'
;MSNDVKKTTDGFPCVSDACIFCSICAKNCPVGAITVDRKSKAWQIDKSACILCGACAQNCPKAAITLDKNAKRSASARARKSFALPIKVPRSKGVLIVNEKMCAGCMSCMYACSLAHEGVAAPHLSRIRVESYDFEKWDNTAKVCMQCSDPQCMRYCPCNAITVDKVTGARVINEELCIGCQECIKHCPYTPSRIRFDDIKLKAIKCDLCGGDPECVKSCPFGALKYFTCEDGVETGYRGEDL
;
A
#
# COMPACT_ATOMS: atom_id res chain seq x y z
N MET A 1 -5.28 48.60 -2.49
CA MET A 1 -4.60 47.71 -3.45
C MET A 1 -4.97 46.30 -3.05
N SER A 2 -6.04 45.77 -3.64
CA SER A 2 -6.66 44.52 -3.24
C SER A 2 -5.81 43.33 -3.68
N ASN A 3 -5.37 42.52 -2.72
CA ASN A 3 -4.74 41.22 -2.95
C ASN A 3 -5.83 40.19 -3.32
N ASP A 4 -6.43 40.37 -4.49
CA ASP A 4 -7.48 39.48 -4.99
C ASP A 4 -6.84 38.18 -5.49
N VAL A 5 -6.66 37.25 -4.55
CA VAL A 5 -6.39 35.84 -4.83
C VAL A 5 -7.57 35.31 -5.64
N LYS A 6 -7.36 35.05 -6.94
CA LYS A 6 -8.37 34.40 -7.80
C LYS A 6 -8.80 33.09 -7.14
N LYS A 7 -10.05 33.04 -6.65
CA LYS A 7 -10.65 31.84 -6.06
C LYS A 7 -10.94 30.85 -7.18
N THR A 8 -10.61 29.58 -6.97
CA THR A 8 -10.86 28.49 -7.92
C THR A 8 -12.37 28.27 -8.03
N THR A 9 -12.97 28.46 -9.21
CA THR A 9 -14.41 28.23 -9.42
C THR A 9 -14.79 26.74 -9.46
N ASP A 10 -13.81 25.86 -9.66
CA ASP A 10 -13.97 24.42 -9.87
C ASP A 10 -13.18 23.55 -8.86
N GLY A 11 -12.51 24.17 -7.88
CA GLY A 11 -11.72 23.50 -6.84
C GLY A 11 -10.36 22.95 -7.29
N PHE A 12 -9.98 23.07 -8.57
CA PHE A 12 -8.67 22.62 -9.05
C PHE A 12 -7.57 23.64 -8.70
N PRO A 13 -6.31 23.20 -8.52
CA PRO A 13 -5.20 24.12 -8.31
C PRO A 13 -5.15 25.20 -9.38
N CYS A 14 -5.16 26.47 -8.97
CA CYS A 14 -4.93 27.58 -9.87
C CYS A 14 -3.62 28.30 -9.52
N VAL A 15 -2.99 28.86 -10.54
CA VAL A 15 -1.72 29.56 -10.41
C VAL A 15 -1.93 31.06 -10.53
N SER A 16 -1.29 31.84 -9.66
CA SER A 16 -1.30 33.30 -9.72
C SER A 16 -0.07 33.84 -10.47
N ASP A 17 -0.07 35.14 -10.72
CA ASP A 17 1.02 35.85 -11.39
C ASP A 17 2.32 35.86 -10.56
N ALA A 18 2.27 35.42 -9.29
CA ALA A 18 3.47 35.21 -8.46
C ALA A 18 4.30 33.98 -8.89
N CYS A 19 3.83 33.18 -9.85
CA CYS A 19 4.52 31.99 -10.33
C CYS A 19 5.79 32.36 -11.10
N ILE A 20 6.91 31.75 -10.70
CA ILE A 20 8.22 31.89 -11.36
C ILE A 20 8.54 30.72 -12.29
N PHE A 21 7.55 29.86 -12.59
CA PHE A 21 7.68 28.70 -13.47
C PHE A 21 8.83 27.73 -13.10
N CYS A 22 9.17 27.63 -11.81
CA CYS A 22 10.28 26.80 -11.32
C CYS A 22 10.05 25.27 -11.45
N SER A 23 8.88 24.82 -11.91
CA SER A 23 8.49 23.41 -12.14
C SER A 23 8.47 22.47 -10.91
N ILE A 24 8.66 22.98 -9.69
CA ILE A 24 8.61 22.16 -8.46
C ILE A 24 7.24 21.47 -8.29
N CYS A 25 6.15 22.17 -8.60
CA CYS A 25 4.80 21.61 -8.54
C CYS A 25 4.56 20.44 -9.52
N ALA A 26 5.17 20.48 -10.71
CA ALA A 26 5.13 19.36 -11.66
C ALA A 26 5.94 18.17 -11.13
N LYS A 27 7.15 18.41 -10.62
CA LYS A 27 8.02 17.36 -10.04
C LYS A 27 7.37 16.66 -8.85
N ASN A 28 6.67 17.42 -8.00
CA ASN A 28 6.02 16.89 -6.79
C ASN A 28 4.58 16.42 -7.04
N CYS A 29 4.11 16.38 -8.29
CA CYS A 29 2.78 15.88 -8.60
C CYS A 29 2.82 14.34 -8.65
N PRO A 30 2.17 13.61 -7.70
CA PRO A 30 2.25 12.15 -7.64
C PRO A 30 1.59 11.44 -8.83
N VAL A 31 0.72 12.17 -9.55
CA VAL A 31 -0.05 11.68 -10.70
C VAL A 31 0.36 12.35 -12.01
N GLY A 32 1.42 13.15 -12.01
CA GLY A 32 1.93 13.82 -13.22
C GLY A 32 0.94 14.81 -13.88
N ALA A 33 -0.07 15.29 -13.16
CA ALA A 33 -1.14 16.12 -13.73
C ALA A 33 -0.71 17.55 -14.09
N ILE A 34 0.51 17.99 -13.77
CA ILE A 34 0.94 19.38 -13.93
C ILE A 34 2.07 19.46 -14.95
N THR A 35 1.91 20.33 -15.94
CA THR A 35 2.95 20.67 -16.92
C THR A 35 3.37 22.13 -16.73
N VAL A 36 4.69 22.38 -16.70
CA VAL A 36 5.26 23.73 -16.60
C VAL A 36 6.28 23.94 -17.71
N ASP A 37 6.01 24.88 -18.61
CA ASP A 37 6.95 25.34 -19.62
C ASP A 37 7.56 26.68 -19.20
N ARG A 38 8.88 26.66 -18.95
CA ARG A 38 9.65 27.84 -18.54
C ARG A 38 9.85 28.84 -19.66
N LYS A 39 9.92 28.39 -20.92
CA LYS A 39 10.18 29.25 -22.07
C LYS A 39 8.93 30.05 -22.41
N SER A 40 7.79 29.37 -22.50
CA SER A 40 6.51 30.01 -22.79
C SER A 40 5.83 30.61 -21.56
N LYS A 41 6.40 30.43 -20.36
CA LYS A 41 5.77 30.81 -19.08
C LYS A 41 4.34 30.25 -18.99
N ALA A 42 4.18 29.00 -19.43
CA ALA A 42 2.91 28.31 -19.39
C ALA A 42 2.87 27.33 -18.21
N TRP A 43 1.75 27.32 -17.51
CA TRP A 43 1.45 26.35 -16.46
C TRP A 43 0.08 25.75 -16.78
N GLN A 44 0.02 24.43 -16.85
CA GLN A 44 -1.20 23.71 -17.22
C GLN A 44 -1.43 22.55 -16.25
N ILE A 45 -2.70 22.25 -16.03
CA ILE A 45 -3.12 21.12 -15.22
C ILE A 45 -4.13 20.27 -15.97
N ASP A 46 -3.86 18.97 -16.02
CA ASP A 46 -4.82 17.96 -16.45
C ASP A 46 -5.79 17.67 -15.30
N LYS A 47 -7.00 18.22 -15.41
CA LYS A 47 -8.07 18.06 -14.42
C LYS A 47 -8.59 16.62 -14.33
N SER A 48 -8.40 15.81 -15.37
CA SER A 48 -8.82 14.40 -15.36
C SER A 48 -7.86 13.52 -14.56
N ALA A 49 -6.57 13.87 -14.57
CA ALA A 49 -5.52 13.20 -13.80
C ALA A 49 -5.37 13.74 -12.37
N CYS A 50 -5.67 15.01 -12.13
CA CYS A 50 -5.49 15.64 -10.82
C CYS A 50 -6.39 15.02 -9.73
N ILE A 51 -5.75 14.52 -8.66
CA ILE A 51 -6.41 13.90 -7.50
C ILE A 51 -6.67 14.85 -6.33
N LEU A 52 -6.44 16.16 -6.51
CA LEU A 52 -6.68 17.22 -5.51
C LEU A 52 -5.94 17.01 -4.17
N CYS A 53 -4.76 16.40 -4.18
CA CYS A 53 -3.97 16.15 -2.97
C CYS A 53 -3.35 17.42 -2.34
N GLY A 54 -3.24 18.51 -3.10
CA GLY A 54 -2.69 19.80 -2.62
C GLY A 54 -1.16 19.88 -2.53
N ALA A 55 -0.41 18.83 -2.92
CA ALA A 55 1.05 18.82 -2.87
C ALA A 55 1.71 19.96 -3.66
N CYS A 56 1.11 20.38 -4.77
CA CYS A 56 1.60 21.50 -5.58
C CYS A 56 1.50 22.85 -4.86
N ALA A 57 0.44 23.07 -4.08
CA ALA A 57 0.23 24.30 -3.32
C ALA A 57 1.19 24.36 -2.11
N GLN A 58 1.31 23.25 -1.37
CA GLN A 58 2.18 23.15 -0.20
C GLN A 58 3.65 23.36 -0.52
N ASN A 59 4.12 22.83 -1.65
CA ASN A 59 5.52 22.88 -2.03
C ASN A 59 5.88 24.07 -2.92
N CYS A 60 4.96 25.02 -3.13
CA CYS A 60 5.24 26.18 -3.97
C CYS A 60 6.07 27.21 -3.18
N PRO A 61 7.35 27.47 -3.55
CA PRO A 61 8.21 28.38 -2.79
C PRO A 61 7.77 29.85 -2.85
N LYS A 62 6.88 30.19 -3.79
CA LYS A 62 6.30 31.53 -3.93
C LYS A 62 4.85 31.60 -3.45
N ALA A 63 4.31 30.52 -2.88
CA ALA A 63 2.90 30.38 -2.53
C ALA A 63 1.95 30.78 -3.68
N ALA A 64 2.40 30.60 -4.93
CA ALA A 64 1.71 31.06 -6.13
C ALA A 64 0.59 30.12 -6.59
N ILE A 65 0.35 29.01 -5.88
CA ILE A 65 -0.67 28.03 -6.23
C ILE A 65 -1.70 27.97 -5.11
N THR A 66 -2.95 28.19 -5.44
CA THR A 66 -4.08 28.11 -4.50
C THR A 66 -5.00 26.96 -4.86
N LEU A 67 -5.55 26.32 -3.84
CA LEU A 67 -6.51 25.22 -3.94
C LEU A 67 -7.61 25.50 -2.91
N ASP A 68 -8.86 25.65 -3.37
CA ASP A 68 -9.99 25.73 -2.44
C ASP A 68 -10.38 24.33 -1.96
N LYS A 69 -9.97 24.00 -0.74
CA LYS A 69 -10.33 22.73 -0.06
C LYS A 69 -11.83 22.61 0.24
N ASN A 70 -12.55 23.74 0.22
CA ASN A 70 -13.96 23.86 0.60
C ASN A 70 -14.90 24.13 -0.59
N ALA A 71 -14.38 24.25 -1.82
CA ALA A 71 -15.20 24.38 -3.01
C ALA A 71 -16.19 23.20 -3.04
N LYS A 72 -17.49 23.52 -2.90
CA LYS A 72 -18.57 22.54 -2.83
C LYS A 72 -18.40 21.54 -3.96
N ARG A 73 -18.12 20.28 -3.61
CA ARG A 73 -18.05 19.12 -4.51
C ARG A 73 -19.25 19.18 -5.44
N SER A 74 -19.05 19.64 -6.67
CA SER A 74 -20.12 19.78 -7.64
C SER A 74 -20.72 18.41 -7.90
N ALA A 75 -22.05 18.38 -8.06
CA ALA A 75 -22.92 17.20 -8.01
C ALA A 75 -22.72 16.17 -9.15
N SER A 76 -21.55 16.14 -9.79
CA SER A 76 -21.09 15.08 -10.69
C SER A 76 -20.25 14.01 -9.99
N ALA A 77 -19.97 14.16 -8.68
CA ALA A 77 -19.24 13.19 -7.85
C ALA A 77 -20.07 11.94 -7.46
N ARG A 78 -20.90 11.42 -8.36
CA ARG A 78 -21.59 10.12 -8.20
C ARG A 78 -20.89 8.98 -8.95
N ALA A 79 -19.57 9.06 -9.06
CA ALA A 79 -18.73 7.90 -9.29
C ALA A 79 -17.85 7.75 -8.05
N ARG A 80 -18.20 6.78 -7.19
CA ARG A 80 -17.19 6.14 -6.33
C ARG A 80 -16.08 5.71 -7.29
N LYS A 81 -14.98 6.47 -7.38
CA LYS A 81 -13.74 5.87 -7.89
C LYS A 81 -13.32 4.89 -6.80
N SER A 82 -13.90 3.68 -6.86
CA SER A 82 -13.08 2.49 -6.70
C SER A 82 -11.76 2.82 -7.39
N PHE A 83 -10.68 2.89 -6.64
CA PHE A 83 -9.35 2.86 -7.24
C PHE A 83 -9.29 1.50 -7.95
N ALA A 84 -9.84 1.39 -9.14
CA ALA A 84 -9.68 0.20 -9.94
C ALA A 84 -8.17 0.06 -10.10
N LEU A 85 -7.62 -1.08 -9.65
CA LEU A 85 -6.23 -1.41 -9.97
C LEU A 85 -6.09 -1.18 -11.49
N PRO A 86 -5.15 -0.35 -11.95
CA PRO A 86 -5.03 -0.03 -13.37
C PRO A 86 -4.67 -1.26 -14.23
N ILE A 87 -4.44 -2.43 -13.61
CA ILE A 87 -3.95 -3.65 -14.23
C ILE A 87 -4.63 -4.84 -13.53
N LYS A 88 -5.05 -5.82 -14.32
CA LYS A 88 -5.41 -7.16 -13.82
C LYS A 88 -4.17 -7.77 -13.15
N VAL A 89 -4.08 -7.68 -11.83
CA VAL A 89 -2.92 -8.19 -11.08
C VAL A 89 -2.87 -9.71 -11.24
N PRO A 90 -1.75 -10.30 -11.69
CA PRO A 90 -1.64 -11.75 -11.80
C PRO A 90 -1.82 -12.42 -10.43
N ARG A 91 -2.39 -13.62 -10.45
CA ARG A 91 -2.57 -14.44 -9.24
C ARG A 91 -1.21 -14.89 -8.70
N SER A 92 -1.13 -15.04 -7.39
CA SER A 92 0.07 -15.56 -6.76
C SER A 92 0.21 -17.04 -7.11
N LYS A 93 1.38 -17.44 -7.60
CA LYS A 93 1.69 -18.86 -7.85
C LYS A 93 1.94 -19.62 -6.56
N GLY A 94 2.32 -18.94 -5.48
CA GLY A 94 2.50 -19.54 -4.16
C GLY A 94 1.56 -18.96 -3.10
N VAL A 95 1.11 -19.79 -2.16
CA VAL A 95 0.36 -19.36 -0.97
C VAL A 95 0.73 -20.19 0.25
N LEU A 96 0.62 -19.59 1.43
CA LEU A 96 0.74 -20.31 2.69
C LEU A 96 -0.64 -20.80 3.14
N ILE A 97 -0.71 -22.05 3.56
CA ILE A 97 -1.92 -22.69 4.11
C ILE A 97 -1.64 -23.04 5.56
N VAL A 98 -2.62 -22.77 6.42
CA VAL A 98 -2.53 -23.02 7.87
C VAL A 98 -3.56 -24.08 8.23
N ASN A 99 -3.12 -25.15 8.87
CA ASN A 99 -4.00 -26.08 9.55
C ASN A 99 -4.15 -25.63 11.01
N GLU A 100 -5.24 -24.94 11.30
CA GLU A 100 -5.51 -24.35 12.62
C GLU A 100 -5.57 -25.41 13.73
N LYS A 101 -6.05 -26.63 13.42
CA LYS A 101 -6.11 -27.73 14.38
C LYS A 101 -4.74 -28.27 14.81
N MET A 102 -3.69 -27.99 14.05
CA MET A 102 -2.32 -28.42 14.34
C MET A 102 -1.46 -27.28 14.90
N CYS A 103 -1.96 -26.04 14.88
CA CYS A 103 -1.21 -24.89 15.33
C CYS A 103 -1.17 -24.84 16.87
N ALA A 104 -0.02 -25.17 17.45
CA ALA A 104 0.18 -25.14 18.90
C ALA A 104 0.50 -23.73 19.46
N GLY A 105 0.56 -22.70 18.62
CA GLY A 105 0.85 -21.33 19.08
C GLY A 105 2.31 -21.03 19.43
N CYS A 106 3.25 -21.96 19.21
CA CYS A 106 4.66 -21.86 19.66
C CYS A 106 5.51 -20.72 19.10
N MET A 107 5.01 -19.93 18.14
CA MET A 107 5.71 -18.80 17.50
C MET A 107 7.02 -19.12 16.76
N SER A 108 7.42 -20.39 16.61
CA SER A 108 8.63 -20.79 15.86
C SER A 108 8.69 -20.17 14.46
N CYS A 109 7.56 -20.12 13.77
CA CYS A 109 7.44 -19.51 12.44
C CYS A 109 7.70 -17.99 12.44
N MET A 110 7.40 -17.28 13.53
CA MET A 110 7.65 -15.84 13.66
C MET A 110 9.13 -15.56 13.87
N TYR A 111 9.77 -16.32 14.75
CA TYR A 111 11.21 -16.21 15.00
C TYR A 111 12.04 -16.57 13.76
N ALA A 112 11.72 -17.68 13.09
CA ALA A 112 12.40 -18.06 11.85
C ALA A 112 12.26 -16.97 10.76
N CYS A 113 11.07 -16.39 10.64
CA CYS A 113 10.83 -15.32 9.68
C CYS A 113 11.66 -14.06 9.99
N SER A 114 11.66 -13.55 11.22
CA SER A 114 12.44 -12.35 11.55
C SER A 114 13.94 -12.61 11.48
N LEU A 115 14.42 -13.79 11.86
CA LEU A 115 15.83 -14.18 11.67
C LEU A 115 16.23 -14.16 10.20
N ALA A 116 15.42 -14.77 9.33
CA ALA A 116 15.72 -14.89 7.90
C ALA A 116 15.77 -13.53 7.18
N HIS A 117 14.89 -12.60 7.55
CA HIS A 117 14.76 -11.32 6.84
C HIS A 117 15.49 -10.16 7.52
N GLU A 118 15.57 -10.16 8.86
CA GLU A 118 16.10 -9.04 9.63
C GLU A 118 17.40 -9.39 10.38
N GLY A 119 17.81 -10.66 10.36
CA GLY A 119 18.98 -11.14 11.10
C GLY A 119 18.79 -11.19 12.62
N VAL A 120 17.58 -10.96 13.11
CA VAL A 120 17.27 -10.88 14.55
C VAL A 120 16.05 -11.72 14.92
N ALA A 121 16.10 -12.37 16.08
CA ALA A 121 15.00 -13.14 16.64
C ALA A 121 13.94 -12.21 17.27
N ALA A 122 13.28 -11.40 16.44
CA ALA A 122 12.33 -10.37 16.86
C ALA A 122 10.93 -10.66 16.29
N PRO A 123 10.02 -11.30 17.05
CA PRO A 123 8.71 -11.65 16.53
C PRO A 123 7.94 -10.45 16.01
N HIS A 124 8.07 -9.25 16.60
CA HIS A 124 7.39 -8.03 16.11
C HIS A 124 7.83 -7.60 14.68
N LEU A 125 8.94 -8.10 14.15
CA LEU A 125 9.38 -7.89 12.77
C LEU A 125 9.05 -9.07 11.83
N SER A 126 8.31 -10.07 12.29
CA SER A 126 7.90 -11.19 11.44
C SER A 126 6.81 -10.79 10.44
N ARG A 127 6.88 -11.38 9.24
CA ARG A 127 5.90 -11.22 8.15
C ARG A 127 4.68 -12.17 8.28
N ILE A 128 4.64 -12.97 9.35
CA ILE A 128 3.57 -13.89 9.76
C ILE A 128 3.23 -13.63 11.24
N ARG A 129 2.00 -13.87 11.69
CA ARG A 129 1.61 -13.73 13.10
C ARG A 129 0.96 -14.98 13.64
N VAL A 130 1.25 -15.33 14.88
CA VAL A 130 0.44 -16.27 15.65
C VAL A 130 -0.46 -15.43 16.54
N GLU A 131 -1.75 -15.72 16.52
CA GLU A 131 -2.69 -15.23 17.51
C GLU A 131 -3.05 -16.37 18.46
N SER A 132 -3.09 -16.03 19.74
CA SER A 132 -3.38 -16.92 20.86
C SER A 132 -4.47 -16.25 21.69
N TYR A 133 -5.62 -16.91 21.84
CA TYR A 133 -6.67 -16.47 22.75
C TYR A 133 -6.65 -17.37 24.00
N ASP A 134 -6.02 -16.89 25.06
CA ASP A 134 -5.71 -17.72 26.24
C ASP A 134 -6.89 -17.91 27.21
N PHE A 135 -8.01 -17.19 27.01
CA PHE A 135 -9.00 -17.01 28.09
C PHE A 135 -10.24 -17.91 28.01
N GLU A 136 -10.53 -18.60 26.90
CA GLU A 136 -11.75 -19.42 26.81
C GLU A 136 -11.63 -20.72 26.00
N LYS A 137 -10.82 -20.76 24.93
CA LYS A 137 -10.58 -21.95 24.08
C LYS A 137 -9.17 -21.90 23.51
N TRP A 138 -8.53 -23.06 23.32
CA TRP A 138 -7.23 -23.17 22.64
C TRP A 138 -7.41 -22.84 21.14
N ASP A 139 -7.54 -21.56 20.83
CA ASP A 139 -7.68 -21.01 19.48
C ASP A 139 -6.38 -20.32 19.07
N ASN A 140 -5.35 -21.15 18.91
CA ASN A 140 -4.04 -20.73 18.44
C ASN A 140 -3.99 -20.89 16.92
N THR A 141 -3.79 -19.80 16.18
CA THR A 141 -3.72 -19.89 14.72
C THR A 141 -2.72 -18.91 14.13
N ALA A 142 -1.96 -19.40 13.16
CA ALA A 142 -1.05 -18.58 12.38
C ALA A 142 -1.83 -17.79 11.33
N LYS A 143 -1.84 -16.47 11.47
CA LYS A 143 -2.37 -15.52 10.52
C LYS A 143 -1.33 -15.22 9.43
N VAL A 144 -1.48 -15.84 8.27
CA VAL A 144 -0.62 -15.67 7.10
C VAL A 144 -1.18 -14.64 6.12
N CYS A 145 -0.31 -14.07 5.28
CA CYS A 145 -0.77 -13.28 4.14
C CYS A 145 -1.44 -14.19 3.10
N MET A 146 -2.68 -13.83 2.74
CA MET A 146 -3.44 -14.60 1.75
C MET A 146 -2.98 -14.40 0.31
N GLN A 147 -2.06 -13.46 0.03
CA GLN A 147 -1.67 -13.07 -1.34
C GLN A 147 -2.88 -12.76 -2.25
N CYS A 148 -3.81 -11.93 -1.75
CA CYS A 148 -5.14 -11.72 -2.32
C CYS A 148 -5.12 -11.40 -3.81
N SER A 149 -6.03 -12.04 -4.56
CA SER A 149 -6.30 -11.82 -5.98
C SER A 149 -6.68 -10.37 -6.29
N ASP A 150 -7.45 -9.72 -5.40
CA ASP A 150 -7.65 -8.26 -5.39
C ASP A 150 -6.86 -7.60 -4.24
N PRO A 151 -5.58 -7.29 -4.43
CA PRO A 151 -4.70 -6.82 -3.37
C PRO A 151 -4.97 -5.34 -3.03
N GLN A 152 -5.81 -5.10 -2.03
CA GLN A 152 -6.08 -3.74 -1.51
C GLN A 152 -4.79 -3.02 -1.11
N CYS A 153 -3.83 -3.73 -0.51
CA CYS A 153 -2.54 -3.15 -0.13
C CYS A 153 -1.79 -2.50 -1.30
N MET A 154 -1.87 -3.07 -2.51
CA MET A 154 -1.28 -2.54 -3.72
C MET A 154 -2.12 -1.37 -4.27
N ARG A 155 -3.45 -1.54 -4.27
CA ARG A 155 -4.42 -0.53 -4.73
C ARG A 155 -4.29 0.80 -3.99
N TYR A 156 -4.06 0.76 -2.68
CA TYR A 156 -4.01 1.95 -1.83
C TYR A 156 -2.59 2.45 -1.55
N CYS A 157 -1.55 1.88 -2.17
CA CYS A 157 -0.18 2.31 -1.96
C CYS A 157 0.13 3.58 -2.77
N PRO A 158 0.26 4.78 -2.16
CA PRO A 158 0.40 6.03 -2.91
C PRO A 158 1.77 6.19 -3.60
N CYS A 159 2.77 5.41 -3.17
CA CYS A 159 4.13 5.41 -3.71
C CYS A 159 4.40 4.22 -4.64
N ASN A 160 3.40 3.39 -4.94
CA ASN A 160 3.56 2.17 -5.74
C ASN A 160 4.70 1.23 -5.27
N ALA A 161 5.00 1.22 -3.97
CA ALA A 161 6.06 0.38 -3.39
C ALA A 161 5.71 -1.11 -3.38
N ILE A 162 4.43 -1.48 -3.52
CA ILE A 162 4.02 -2.88 -3.57
C ILE A 162 3.99 -3.35 -5.01
N THR A 163 4.81 -4.33 -5.34
CA THR A 163 4.96 -4.89 -6.70
C THR A 163 4.68 -6.39 -6.71
N VAL A 164 4.61 -6.99 -7.90
CA VAL A 164 4.45 -8.44 -8.06
C VAL A 164 5.82 -9.06 -8.28
N ASP A 165 6.20 -10.02 -7.44
CA ASP A 165 7.37 -10.85 -7.67
C ASP A 165 7.17 -11.74 -8.90
N LYS A 166 8.17 -11.75 -9.80
CA LYS A 166 8.05 -12.41 -11.11
C LYS A 166 8.04 -13.93 -11.02
N VAL A 167 8.64 -14.50 -9.96
CA VAL A 167 8.77 -15.94 -9.79
C VAL A 167 7.54 -16.50 -9.09
N THR A 168 7.23 -15.96 -7.92
CA THR A 168 6.19 -16.48 -7.03
C THR A 168 4.82 -15.84 -7.26
N GLY A 169 4.74 -14.68 -7.93
CA GLY A 169 3.52 -13.88 -8.02
C GLY A 169 3.11 -13.22 -6.71
N ALA A 170 3.96 -13.27 -5.68
CA ALA A 170 3.71 -12.64 -4.39
C ALA A 170 3.65 -11.12 -4.53
N ARG A 171 2.81 -10.48 -3.71
CA ARG A 171 2.82 -9.02 -3.59
C ARG A 171 3.93 -8.66 -2.60
N VAL A 172 5.00 -8.04 -3.06
CA VAL A 172 6.20 -7.74 -2.26
C VAL A 172 6.37 -6.24 -2.10
N ILE A 173 6.98 -5.80 -0.99
CA ILE A 173 7.25 -4.40 -0.73
C ILE A 173 8.68 -4.08 -1.17
N ASN A 174 8.84 -3.08 -2.03
CA ASN A 174 10.12 -2.43 -2.27
C ASN A 174 10.35 -1.38 -1.16
N GLU A 175 11.33 -1.64 -0.29
CA GLU A 175 11.64 -0.78 0.86
C GLU A 175 12.16 0.61 0.46
N GLU A 176 12.85 0.73 -0.68
CA GLU A 176 13.38 2.00 -1.17
C GLU A 176 12.25 2.95 -1.57
N LEU A 177 11.18 2.42 -2.19
CA LEU A 177 10.01 3.19 -2.59
C LEU A 177 9.02 3.44 -1.45
N CYS A 178 9.02 2.61 -0.42
CA CYS A 178 8.07 2.70 0.68
C CYS A 178 8.27 3.98 1.50
N ILE A 179 7.30 4.89 1.49
CA ILE A 179 7.37 6.15 2.25
C ILE A 179 6.84 6.04 3.69
N GLY A 180 6.54 4.84 4.17
CA GLY A 180 6.10 4.61 5.55
C GLY A 180 4.68 5.10 5.89
N CYS A 181 3.81 5.37 4.92
CA CYS A 181 2.48 5.94 5.15
C CYS A 181 1.44 4.99 5.81
N GLN A 182 1.74 3.69 5.86
CA GLN A 182 0.90 2.63 6.44
C GLN A 182 -0.48 2.42 5.77
N GLU A 183 -0.75 3.00 4.60
CA GLU A 183 -2.03 2.82 3.89
C GLU A 183 -2.32 1.36 3.55
N CYS A 184 -1.28 0.57 3.23
CA CYS A 184 -1.40 -0.86 2.99
C CYS A 184 -1.84 -1.65 4.24
N ILE A 185 -1.50 -1.17 5.43
CA ILE A 185 -1.90 -1.79 6.70
C ILE A 185 -3.37 -1.49 6.96
N LYS A 186 -3.77 -0.21 6.83
CA LYS A 186 -5.14 0.28 7.04
C LYS A 186 -6.15 -0.39 6.11
N HIS A 187 -5.75 -0.60 4.85
CA HIS A 187 -6.63 -1.18 3.82
C HIS A 187 -6.50 -2.70 3.69
N CYS A 188 -5.73 -3.36 4.56
CA CYS A 188 -5.74 -4.81 4.59
C CYS A 188 -7.13 -5.29 5.06
N PRO A 189 -7.83 -6.15 4.29
CA PRO A 189 -9.19 -6.57 4.61
C PRO A 189 -9.28 -7.59 5.76
N TYR A 190 -8.15 -7.92 6.37
CA TYR A 190 -8.06 -8.88 7.46
C TYR A 190 -7.73 -8.18 8.77
N THR A 191 -8.36 -8.65 9.84
CA THR A 191 -8.02 -8.31 11.21
C THR A 191 -7.38 -9.54 11.86
N PRO A 192 -6.16 -9.41 12.45
CA PRO A 192 -5.24 -8.29 12.30
C PRO A 192 -4.69 -8.18 10.87
N SER A 193 -4.17 -7.01 10.51
CA SER A 193 -3.56 -6.81 9.19
C SER A 193 -2.46 -7.84 8.92
N ARG A 194 -2.43 -8.36 7.68
CA ARG A 194 -1.37 -9.27 7.20
C ARG A 194 -0.13 -8.52 6.69
N ILE A 195 -0.08 -7.22 6.93
CA ILE A 195 1.05 -6.33 6.68
C ILE A 195 1.38 -5.66 8.01
N ARG A 196 2.67 -5.54 8.30
CA ARG A 196 3.16 -4.96 9.55
C ARG A 196 4.02 -3.74 9.26
N PHE A 197 4.40 -3.04 10.31
CA PHE A 197 5.25 -1.86 10.23
C PHE A 197 6.48 -2.10 11.12
N ASP A 198 7.65 -1.78 10.58
CA ASP A 198 8.89 -1.66 11.32
C ASP A 198 9.01 -0.20 11.78
N ASP A 199 8.82 0.03 13.08
CA ASP A 199 8.86 1.36 13.70
C ASP A 199 10.27 1.98 13.73
N ILE A 200 11.32 1.19 13.50
CA ILE A 200 12.70 1.66 13.45
C ILE A 200 13.07 2.09 12.03
N LYS A 201 12.81 1.22 11.04
CA LYS A 201 13.07 1.53 9.62
C LYS A 201 12.04 2.51 9.05
N LEU A 202 10.88 2.64 9.71
CA LEU A 202 9.70 3.35 9.23
C LEU A 202 9.18 2.82 7.89
N LYS A 203 9.22 1.49 7.74
CA LYS A 203 8.81 0.78 6.52
C LYS A 203 7.75 -0.26 6.82
N ALA A 204 6.85 -0.46 5.86
CA ALA A 204 5.93 -1.59 5.94
C ALA A 204 6.66 -2.90 5.58
N ILE A 205 6.37 -3.97 6.32
CA ILE A 205 6.90 -5.32 6.08
C ILE A 205 5.75 -6.26 5.74
N LYS A 206 6.00 -7.16 4.78
CA LYS A 206 4.97 -8.04 4.22
C LYS A 206 5.59 -9.35 3.78
N CYS A 207 4.83 -10.44 3.91
CA CYS A 207 5.24 -11.75 3.43
C CYS A 207 5.49 -11.72 1.91
N ASP A 208 6.70 -12.10 1.54
CA ASP A 208 7.23 -12.23 0.19
C ASP A 208 7.38 -13.70 -0.23
N LEU A 209 6.83 -14.62 0.57
CA LEU A 209 6.96 -16.07 0.42
C LEU A 209 8.42 -16.56 0.44
N CYS A 210 9.36 -15.76 0.96
CA CYS A 210 10.79 -16.05 0.96
C CYS A 210 11.29 -16.47 -0.43
N GLY A 211 10.80 -15.82 -1.49
CA GLY A 211 11.16 -16.14 -2.87
C GLY A 211 10.72 -17.53 -3.36
N GLY A 212 9.82 -18.20 -2.63
CA GLY A 212 9.31 -19.53 -2.96
C GLY A 212 9.81 -20.65 -2.03
N ASP A 213 10.56 -20.31 -0.99
CA ASP A 213 11.06 -21.29 -0.03
C ASP A 213 10.84 -20.84 1.43
N PRO A 214 9.60 -20.89 1.95
CA PRO A 214 9.24 -20.20 3.18
C PRO A 214 9.86 -20.79 4.46
N GLU A 215 10.68 -20.00 5.15
CA GLU A 215 11.29 -20.40 6.43
C GLU A 215 10.28 -20.69 7.54
N CYS A 216 9.13 -20.01 7.52
CA CYS A 216 8.04 -20.27 8.46
C CYS A 216 7.43 -21.68 8.33
N VAL A 217 7.48 -22.27 7.14
CA VAL A 217 7.00 -23.64 6.88
C VAL A 217 8.05 -24.64 7.37
N LYS A 218 9.33 -24.45 7.01
CA LYS A 218 10.44 -25.33 7.42
C LYS A 218 10.59 -25.43 8.94
N SER A 219 10.37 -24.31 9.63
CA SER A 219 10.50 -24.20 11.08
C SER A 219 9.28 -24.65 11.87
N CYS A 220 8.19 -25.09 11.23
CA CYS A 220 6.98 -25.49 11.94
C CYS A 220 7.11 -26.93 12.47
N PRO A 221 7.30 -27.16 13.79
CA PRO A 221 7.54 -28.51 14.32
C PRO A 221 6.29 -29.40 14.27
N PHE A 222 5.10 -28.79 14.18
CA PHE A 222 3.82 -29.49 14.13
C PHE A 222 3.30 -29.69 12.69
N GLY A 223 3.99 -29.18 11.67
CA GLY A 223 3.51 -29.26 10.28
C GLY A 223 2.19 -28.51 10.03
N ALA A 224 1.86 -27.53 10.88
CA ALA A 224 0.65 -26.72 10.76
C ALA A 224 0.68 -25.75 9.57
N LEU A 225 1.87 -25.42 9.07
CA LEU A 225 2.06 -24.54 7.92
C LEU A 225 2.48 -25.35 6.70
N LYS A 226 1.89 -25.05 5.55
CA LYS A 226 2.28 -25.62 4.26
C LYS A 226 2.45 -24.51 3.23
N TYR A 227 3.42 -24.68 2.34
CA TYR A 227 3.55 -23.88 1.13
C TYR A 227 2.93 -24.63 -0.03
N PHE A 228 1.95 -24.01 -0.70
CA PHE A 228 1.28 -24.58 -1.87
C PHE A 228 1.60 -23.74 -3.09
N THR A 229 1.88 -24.41 -4.20
CA THR A 229 2.20 -23.77 -5.49
C THR A 229 1.25 -24.22 -6.60
N CYS A 230 0.91 -23.30 -7.50
CA CYS A 230 0.14 -23.55 -8.72
C CYS A 230 0.71 -22.67 -9.83
N GLU A 231 1.06 -23.27 -10.98
CA GLU A 231 1.66 -22.52 -12.10
C GLU A 231 0.73 -21.46 -12.67
N ASP A 232 -0.58 -21.76 -12.73
CA ASP A 232 -1.63 -20.85 -13.20
C ASP A 232 -2.02 -19.77 -12.17
N GLY A 233 -1.45 -19.86 -10.96
CA GLY A 233 -1.78 -19.01 -9.83
C GLY A 233 -3.02 -19.48 -9.06
N VAL A 234 -3.04 -19.13 -7.78
CA VAL A 234 -4.10 -19.49 -6.83
C VAL A 234 -5.02 -18.31 -6.62
N GLU A 235 -6.33 -18.58 -6.67
CA GLU A 235 -7.33 -17.57 -6.32
C GLU A 235 -7.54 -17.54 -4.81
N THR A 236 -6.94 -16.55 -4.16
CA THR A 236 -7.05 -16.36 -2.71
C THR A 236 -7.47 -14.94 -2.36
N GLY A 237 -7.93 -14.78 -1.12
CA GLY A 237 -8.10 -13.48 -0.48
C GLY A 237 -9.41 -12.73 -0.79
N TYR A 238 -9.44 -11.44 -0.47
CA TYR A 238 -10.60 -10.54 -0.62
C TYR A 238 -11.11 -10.46 -2.07
N ARG A 239 -12.44 -10.54 -2.24
CA ARG A 239 -13.16 -10.49 -3.53
C ARG A 239 -14.14 -9.31 -3.68
N GLY A 240 -14.18 -8.40 -2.71
CA GLY A 240 -15.19 -7.33 -2.67
C GLY A 240 -16.54 -7.82 -2.14
N GLU A 241 -17.10 -7.10 -1.18
CA GLU A 241 -18.46 -7.18 -0.62
C GLU A 241 -18.99 -8.60 -0.27
N ASP A 242 -18.48 -9.18 0.83
CA ASP A 242 -19.17 -10.20 1.65
C ASP A 242 -18.54 -10.21 3.06
N LEU A 243 -19.02 -9.29 3.92
CA LEU A 243 -19.05 -9.40 5.38
C LEU A 243 -20.41 -8.88 5.85
#